data_AF-A0A1X6P7A5-F1
#
_entry.id   AF-A0A1X6P7A5-F1
#
_cell.length_a   1.000
_cell.length_b   1.000
_cell.length_c   1.000
_cell.angle_alpha   90.00
_cell.angle_beta   90.00
_cell.angle_gamma   90.00
#
_symmetry.space_group_name_H-M   'P 1'
#
loop_
_entity.id
_entity.type
_entity.pdbx_description
1 polymer ?
#
loop_
_entity_poly.entity_id
_entity_poly.type
_entity_poly.pdbx_seq_one_letter_code
_entity_poly.pdbx_strand_id
1 'polypeptide(L)'
;MGIKMPTLPKLSNPFQRREDGKMQFIGLTAMEWITTTVALVLLYAILAGFFAVLLIIANKIRHNGDSFERPGQVFPFRPEDD
;
A
#
# COMPACT_ATOMS: atom_id res chain seq x y z
N MET A 1 5.34 -51.12 29.97
CA MET A 1 4.23 -50.19 29.66
C MET A 1 4.76 -49.14 28.69
N GLY A 2 4.38 -49.22 27.41
CA GLY A 2 4.85 -48.29 26.38
C GLY A 2 4.10 -46.97 26.46
N ILE A 3 4.83 -45.88 26.65
CA ILE A 3 4.30 -44.52 26.68
C ILE A 3 3.81 -44.18 25.27
N LYS A 4 2.49 -44.16 25.07
CA LYS A 4 1.89 -43.66 23.82
C LYS A 4 2.18 -42.16 23.76
N MET A 5 3.07 -41.74 22.86
CA MET A 5 3.25 -40.32 22.59
C MET A 5 1.95 -39.74 22.04
N PRO A 6 1.45 -38.60 22.54
CA PRO A 6 0.32 -37.92 21.94
C PRO A 6 0.74 -37.50 20.54
N THR A 7 0.08 -38.06 19.53
CA THR A 7 0.20 -37.61 18.14
C THR A 7 -0.14 -36.13 18.09
N LEU A 8 0.88 -35.30 17.86
CA LEU A 8 0.73 -33.88 17.57
C LEU A 8 -0.31 -33.72 16.46
N PRO A 9 -1.27 -32.78 16.57
CA PRO A 9 -2.21 -32.52 15.49
C PRO A 9 -1.38 -32.18 14.25
N LYS A 10 -1.42 -33.06 13.25
CA LYS A 10 -0.84 -32.80 11.93
C LYS A 10 -1.29 -31.40 11.55
N LEU A 11 -0.33 -30.52 11.24
CA LEU A 11 -0.53 -29.22 10.61
C LEU A 11 -1.62 -29.44 9.55
N SER A 12 -2.84 -29.02 9.87
CA SER A 12 -4.00 -29.50 9.16
C SER A 12 -3.86 -29.01 7.73
N ASN A 13 -3.95 -29.95 6.79
CA ASN A 13 -3.81 -29.70 5.36
C ASN A 13 -4.52 -28.38 5.02
N PRO A 14 -3.84 -27.37 4.46
CA PRO A 14 -4.44 -26.04 4.28
C PRO A 14 -5.64 -26.09 3.33
N PHE A 15 -5.73 -27.16 2.54
CA PHE A 15 -6.91 -27.52 1.77
C PHE A 15 -7.83 -28.41 2.59
N GLN A 16 -8.96 -27.85 3.01
CA GLN A 16 -10.02 -28.56 3.70
C GLN A 16 -11.30 -28.50 2.87
N ARG A 17 -12.08 -29.57 2.91
CA ARG A 17 -13.39 -29.60 2.26
C ARG A 17 -14.42 -29.07 3.28
N ARG A 18 -15.08 -27.95 2.95
CA ARG A 18 -16.16 -27.37 3.77
C ARG A 18 -17.36 -28.33 3.80
N GLU A 19 -18.22 -28.21 4.81
CA GLU A 19 -19.51 -28.92 4.90
C GLU A 19 -20.37 -28.71 3.64
N ASP A 20 -20.25 -27.54 3.00
CA ASP A 20 -20.91 -27.19 1.73
C ASP A 20 -20.31 -27.90 0.49
N GLY A 21 -19.39 -28.84 0.67
CA GLY A 21 -18.72 -29.57 -0.41
C GLY A 21 -17.66 -28.78 -1.17
N LYS A 22 -17.53 -27.47 -0.93
CA LYS A 22 -16.54 -26.57 -1.55
C LYS A 22 -15.16 -26.74 -0.92
N MET A 23 -14.12 -26.60 -1.76
CA MET A 23 -12.73 -26.58 -1.29
C MET A 23 -12.44 -25.23 -0.63
N GLN A 24 -11.91 -25.28 0.58
CA GLN A 24 -11.37 -24.13 1.31
C GLN A 24 -9.86 -24.23 1.37
N PHE A 25 -9.23 -23.08 1.24
CA PHE A 25 -7.82 -22.87 1.49
C PHE A 25 -7.68 -21.93 2.68
N ILE A 26 -7.10 -22.41 3.79
CA ILE A 26 -6.91 -21.64 5.03
C ILE A 26 -8.26 -21.06 5.52
N GLY A 27 -9.30 -21.90 5.58
CA GLY A 27 -10.62 -21.53 6.10
C GLY A 27 -11.49 -20.67 5.17
N LEU A 28 -10.96 -20.22 4.03
CA LEU A 28 -11.69 -19.41 3.04
C LEU A 28 -11.84 -20.16 1.72
N THR A 29 -12.98 -19.97 1.06
CA THR A 29 -13.22 -20.45 -0.30
C THR A 29 -12.49 -19.56 -1.32
N ALA A 30 -12.29 -20.06 -2.53
CA ALA A 30 -11.63 -19.32 -3.60
C ALA A 30 -12.30 -17.96 -3.89
N MET A 31 -13.63 -17.88 -3.84
CA MET A 31 -14.36 -16.63 -4.06
C MET A 31 -14.13 -15.63 -2.91
N GLU A 32 -14.11 -16.09 -1.66
CA GLU A 32 -13.82 -15.24 -0.50
C GLU A 32 -12.37 -14.73 -0.55
N TRP A 33 -11.42 -15.53 -1.03
CA TRP A 33 -10.04 -15.08 -1.27
C TRP A 33 -9.94 -13.99 -2.33
N ILE A 34 -10.66 -14.15 -3.44
CA ILE A 34 -10.65 -13.15 -4.52
C ILE A 34 -11.25 -11.83 -4.01
N THR A 35 -12.41 -11.87 -3.37
CA THR A 35 -13.08 -10.66 -2.89
C THR A 35 -12.26 -9.94 -1.82
N THR A 36 -11.68 -10.67 -0.86
CA THR A 36 -10.81 -10.08 0.18
C THR A 36 -9.54 -9.48 -0.42
N THR A 37 -8.89 -10.17 -1.36
CA THR A 37 -7.69 -9.67 -2.04
C THR A 37 -7.99 -8.40 -2.82
N VAL A 38 -9.07 -8.38 -3.61
CA VAL A 38 -9.49 -7.20 -4.38
C VAL A 38 -9.80 -6.02 -3.46
N ALA A 39 -10.53 -6.26 -2.36
CA ALA A 39 -10.83 -5.22 -1.38
C ALA A 39 -9.57 -4.62 -0.75
N LEU A 40 -8.60 -5.47 -0.39
CA LEU A 40 -7.31 -5.02 0.14
C LEU A 40 -6.52 -4.22 -0.90
N VAL A 41 -6.42 -4.70 -2.13
CA VAL A 41 -5.72 -3.99 -3.22
C VAL A 41 -6.31 -2.61 -3.44
N LEU A 42 -7.64 -2.48 -3.48
CA LEU A 42 -8.31 -1.18 -3.63
C LEU A 42 -8.03 -0.24 -2.45
N LEU A 43 -8.10 -0.75 -1.22
CA LEU A 43 -7.77 0.04 -0.03
C LEU A 43 -6.33 0.57 -0.08
N TYR A 44 -5.37 -0.30 -0.39
CA TYR A 44 -3.96 0.09 -0.50
C TYR A 44 -3.71 1.05 -1.67
N ALA A 45 -4.40 0.89 -2.79
CA ALA A 45 -4.29 1.81 -3.93
C ALA A 45 -4.80 3.22 -3.56
N ILE A 46 -5.91 3.33 -2.82
CA ILE A 46 -6.43 4.61 -2.34
C ILE A 46 -5.44 5.28 -1.38
N LEU A 47 -4.89 4.51 -0.42
CA LEU A 47 -3.88 5.02 0.51
C LEU A 47 -2.62 5.49 -0.22
N ALA A 48 -2.11 4.69 -1.16
CA ALA A 48 -0.95 5.07 -1.97
C ALA A 48 -1.21 6.34 -2.79
N GLY A 49 -2.39 6.45 -3.42
CA GLY A 49 -2.81 7.64 -4.14
C GLY A 49 -2.88 8.88 -3.24
N PHE A 50 -3.43 8.74 -2.03
CA PHE A 50 -3.47 9.82 -1.05
C PHE A 50 -2.06 10.32 -0.68
N PHE A 51 -1.13 9.41 -0.37
CA PHE A 51 0.26 9.77 -0.11
C PHE A 51 0.95 10.39 -1.33
N ALA A 52 0.70 9.89 -2.54
CA ALA A 52 1.24 10.47 -3.76
C ALA A 52 0.79 11.92 -3.96
N VAL A 53 -0.50 12.22 -3.73
CA VAL A 53 -1.02 13.60 -3.78
C VAL A 53 -0.36 14.49 -2.74
N LEU A 54 -0.22 14.01 -1.49
CA LEU A 54 0.48 14.77 -0.45
C LEU A 54 1.93 15.09 -0.83
N LEU A 55 2.65 14.13 -1.42
CA LEU A 55 4.02 14.33 -1.89
C LEU A 55 4.08 15.35 -3.02
N ILE A 56 3.13 15.32 -3.97
CA ILE A 56 3.05 16.32 -5.04
C ILE A 56 2.82 17.72 -4.45
N ILE A 57 1.91 17.86 -3.49
CA ILE A 57 1.66 19.14 -2.81
C ILE A 57 2.90 19.61 -2.06
N ALA A 58 3.54 18.74 -1.29
CA ALA A 58 4.76 19.04 -0.57
C ALA A 58 5.88 19.48 -1.52
N ASN A 59 6.03 18.80 -2.65
CA ASN A 59 6.98 19.17 -3.70
C ASN A 59 6.66 20.54 -4.29
N LYS A 60 5.37 20.81 -4.55
CA LYS A 60 4.91 22.11 -5.05
C LYS A 60 5.17 23.24 -4.06
N ILE A 61 4.96 23.03 -2.75
CA ILE A 61 5.27 24.03 -1.71
C ILE A 61 6.78 24.28 -1.66
N ARG A 62 7.60 23.23 -1.69
CA ARG A 62 9.05 23.33 -1.66
C ARG A 62 9.61 24.13 -2.84
N HIS A 63 9.06 23.91 -4.04
CA HIS A 63 9.53 24.59 -5.25
C HIS A 63 8.90 25.98 -5.48
N ASN A 64 7.62 26.18 -5.12
CA ASN A 64 6.98 27.50 -5.23
C ASN A 64 7.31 28.43 -4.05
N GLY A 65 7.92 27.92 -2.97
CA GLY A 65 8.46 28.74 -1.89
C GLY A 65 9.62 29.65 -2.32
N ASP A 66 10.32 29.30 -3.40
CA ASP A 66 11.39 30.12 -3.99
C ASP A 66 10.85 31.20 -4.97
N SER A 67 9.55 31.13 -5.33
CA SER A 67 8.92 32.03 -6.29
C SER A 67 8.14 33.17 -5.63
N PHE A 68 8.21 33.30 -4.30
CA PHE A 68 7.76 34.53 -3.64
C PHE A 68 8.80 35.61 -3.90
N GLU A 69 8.72 36.22 -5.09
CA GLU A 69 9.33 37.51 -5.38
C GLU A 69 9.07 38.41 -4.18
N ARG A 70 10.13 38.71 -3.41
CA ARG A 70 10.04 39.75 -2.41
C ARG A 70 9.78 41.04 -3.18
N PRO A 71 8.67 41.75 -2.91
CA PRO A 71 8.42 43.02 -3.58
C PRO A 71 9.61 43.95 -3.27
N GLY A 72 10.40 44.29 -4.29
CA GLY A 72 11.57 45.16 -4.17
C GLY A 72 12.91 44.57 -4.62
N GLN A 73 12.98 43.34 -5.15
CA GLN A 73 14.26 42.82 -5.66
C GLN A 73 14.59 43.44 -7.03
N VAL A 74 15.38 44.52 -7.02
CA VAL A 74 15.94 45.17 -8.20
C VAL A 74 16.94 44.22 -8.85
N PHE A 75 16.65 43.79 -10.09
CA PHE A 75 17.62 43.09 -10.93
C PHE A 75 18.82 44.02 -11.20
N PRO A 76 20.08 43.61 -10.94
CA PRO A 76 21.21 44.39 -11.40
C PRO A 76 21.23 44.29 -12.93
N PHE A 77 21.01 45.41 -13.60
CA PHE A 77 21.34 45.58 -15.02
C PHE A 77 22.80 45.15 -15.20
N ARG A 78 23.01 44.07 -15.94
CA ARG A 78 24.30 43.74 -16.51
C ARG A 78 24.41 44.59 -17.77
N PRO A 79 25.28 45.61 -17.83
CA PRO A 79 25.56 46.24 -19.12
C PRO A 79 26.21 45.17 -20.00
N GLU A 80 25.65 44.96 -21.19
CA GLU A 80 26.36 44.25 -22.25
C GLU A 80 27.59 45.10 -22.59
N ASP A 81 28.76 44.48 -22.52
CA ASP A 81 30.03 45.07 -22.90
C ASP A 81 30.03 45.28 -24.43
N ASP A 82 29.88 46.53 -24.88
CA ASP A 82 30.23 47.02 -26.22
C ASP A 82 31.46 47.95 -26.15
#